data_AF-V2WGS4-F1
#
_entry.id   AF-V2WGS4-F1
#
_cell.length_a   1.000
_cell.length_b   1.000
_cell.length_c   1.000
_cell.angle_alpha   90.00
_cell.angle_beta   90.00
_cell.angle_gamma   90.00
#
_symmetry.space_group_name_H-M   'P 1'
#
loop_
_entity.id
_entity.type
_entity.pdbx_description
1 polymer ?
#
loop_
_entity_poly.entity_id
_entity_poly.type
_entity_poly.pdbx_seq_one_letter_code
_entity_poly.pdbx_strand_id
1 'polypeptide(L)'
;MPMLPYGSAWKKQWRLANLVLSIAAVKKYHVLQSQIMAMFLQSLIEKLKKYANELHLATGHIVINVTYELLAKTPNDLINFTWAGECLNIVSRGSMPGAFIVDLIPALRYLPSWLPGVTFHKAGQEGWDKIQHLIERPFNYVKSQMEAGTARLSLTLDCMENFEALNKKAVSTKEKEHVIQWTSGCMYAASNLCYPHELHPHLHQVPRSIEEGSS
;
A
#
# COMPACT_ATOMS: atom_id res chain seq x y z
N MET A 1 -6.80 8.32 -2.82
CA MET A 1 -7.21 7.53 -4.01
C MET A 1 -6.53 8.15 -5.25
N PRO A 2 -5.24 7.88 -5.47
CA PRO A 2 -4.43 8.66 -6.40
C PRO A 2 -4.72 8.38 -7.88
N MET A 3 -5.34 7.25 -8.25
CA MET A 3 -5.45 6.80 -9.65
C MET A 3 -6.83 7.02 -10.29
N LEU A 4 -7.82 7.58 -9.58
CA LEU A 4 -9.13 7.86 -10.15
C LEU A 4 -9.35 9.35 -10.39
N PRO A 5 -9.89 9.75 -11.55
CA PRO A 5 -10.35 11.11 -11.76
C PRO A 5 -11.46 11.42 -10.74
N TYR A 6 -11.51 12.68 -10.30
CA TYR A 6 -12.53 13.13 -9.37
C TYR A 6 -13.94 12.89 -9.96
N GLY A 7 -14.80 12.20 -9.22
CA GLY A 7 -16.10 11.76 -9.72
C GLY A 7 -16.90 10.97 -8.69
N SER A 8 -18.01 10.38 -9.14
CA SER A 8 -18.87 9.55 -8.29
C SER A 8 -18.14 8.33 -7.74
N ALA A 9 -17.33 7.65 -8.56
CA ALA A 9 -16.49 6.53 -8.15
C ALA A 9 -15.47 6.91 -7.07
N TRP A 10 -14.73 8.02 -7.26
CA TRP A 10 -13.81 8.55 -6.27
C TRP A 10 -14.51 8.85 -4.94
N LYS A 11 -15.69 9.50 -5.00
CA LYS A 11 -16.48 9.81 -3.79
C LYS A 11 -16.94 8.56 -3.05
N LYS A 12 -17.33 7.49 -3.77
CA LYS A 12 -17.71 6.19 -3.18
C LYS A 12 -16.52 5.58 -2.42
N GLN A 13 -15.37 5.47 -3.09
CA GLN A 13 -14.15 4.94 -2.48
C GLN A 13 -13.71 5.76 -1.26
N TRP A 14 -13.74 7.09 -1.37
CA TRP A 14 -13.36 7.99 -0.27
C TRP A 14 -14.28 7.85 0.95
N ARG A 15 -15.60 7.74 0.74
CA ARG A 15 -16.57 7.52 1.83
C ARG A 15 -16.34 6.18 2.52
N LEU A 16 -16.12 5.12 1.74
CA LEU A 16 -15.84 3.78 2.28
C LEU A 16 -14.55 3.78 3.11
N ALA A 17 -13.48 4.38 2.58
CA ALA A 17 -12.21 4.51 3.30
C ALA A 17 -12.36 5.27 4.62
N ASN A 18 -13.02 6.43 4.61
CA ASN A 18 -13.22 7.23 5.83
C ASN A 18 -14.08 6.54 6.89
N LEU A 19 -15.06 5.72 6.48
CA LEU A 19 -15.87 4.97 7.42
C LEU A 19 -15.01 3.97 8.21
N VAL A 20 -14.22 3.18 7.47
CA VAL A 20 -13.43 2.10 8.05
C VAL A 20 -12.16 2.62 8.75
N LEU A 21 -11.64 3.77 8.35
CA LEU A 21 -10.54 4.49 9.03
C LEU A 21 -10.99 5.52 10.07
N SER A 22 -12.29 5.59 10.40
CA SER A 22 -12.76 6.53 11.42
C SER A 22 -12.10 6.25 12.77
N ILE A 23 -11.92 7.27 13.62
CA ILE A 23 -11.31 7.12 14.95
C ILE A 23 -11.97 6.01 15.77
N ALA A 24 -13.30 5.86 15.65
CA ALA A 24 -14.04 4.79 16.30
C ALA A 24 -13.69 3.41 15.72
N ALA A 25 -13.60 3.29 14.39
CA ALA A 25 -13.27 2.05 13.70
C ALA A 25 -11.78 1.67 13.83
N VAL A 26 -10.86 2.60 14.08
CA VAL A 26 -9.45 2.27 14.32
C VAL A 26 -9.26 1.54 15.66
N LYS A 27 -10.12 1.80 16.66
CA LYS A 27 -9.96 1.24 18.01
C LYS A 27 -9.97 -0.29 18.06
N LYS A 28 -10.74 -0.95 17.19
CA LYS A 28 -10.77 -2.43 17.09
C LYS A 28 -9.44 -3.04 16.63
N TYR A 29 -8.56 -2.24 16.02
CA TYR A 29 -7.25 -2.68 15.59
C TYR A 29 -6.15 -2.52 16.65
N HIS A 30 -6.41 -1.91 17.82
CA HIS A 30 -5.38 -1.66 18.84
C HIS A 30 -4.69 -2.91 19.35
N VAL A 31 -5.44 -4.01 19.55
CA VAL A 31 -4.87 -5.29 19.99
C VAL A 31 -3.93 -5.85 18.91
N LEU A 32 -4.38 -5.83 17.65
CA LEU A 32 -3.59 -6.28 16.50
C LEU A 32 -2.32 -5.42 16.33
N GLN A 33 -2.44 -4.09 16.40
CA GLN A 33 -1.31 -3.16 16.35
C GLN A 33 -0.29 -3.45 17.46
N SER A 34 -0.76 -3.73 18.67
CA SER A 34 0.09 -4.01 19.83
C SER A 34 0.87 -5.33 19.65
N GLN A 35 0.22 -6.38 19.16
CA GLN A 35 0.87 -7.66 18.84
C GLN A 35 1.93 -7.49 17.75
N ILE A 36 1.61 -6.74 16.69
CA ILE A 36 2.55 -6.52 15.59
C ILE A 36 3.72 -5.65 16.04
N MET A 37 3.49 -4.64 16.88
CA MET A 37 4.54 -3.83 17.48
C MET A 37 5.48 -4.67 18.35
N ALA A 38 4.94 -5.61 19.14
CA ALA A 38 5.76 -6.51 19.96
C ALA A 38 6.66 -7.41 19.09
N MET A 39 6.13 -8.02 18.04
CA MET A 39 6.91 -8.82 17.08
C MET A 39 7.99 -7.96 16.40
N PHE A 40 7.67 -6.72 16.04
CA PHE A 40 8.62 -5.79 15.44
C PHE A 40 9.77 -5.45 16.40
N LEU A 41 9.46 -5.10 17.65
CA LEU A 41 10.47 -4.78 18.66
C LEU A 41 11.41 -5.96 18.92
N GLN A 42 10.89 -7.19 18.93
CA GLN A 42 11.72 -8.40 19.02
C GLN A 42 12.67 -8.53 17.83
N SER A 43 12.17 -8.40 16.60
CA SER A 43 13.00 -8.45 15.39
C SER A 43 14.07 -7.35 15.35
N LEU A 44 13.76 -6.17 15.89
CA LEU A 44 14.68 -5.02 15.95
C LEU A 44 15.84 -5.27 16.92
N ILE A 45 15.57 -5.88 18.07
CA ILE A 45 16.59 -6.26 19.06
C ILE A 45 17.55 -7.30 18.46
N GLU A 46 17.05 -8.25 17.66
CA GLU A 46 17.87 -9.29 17.03
C GLU A 46 18.76 -8.77 15.88
N LYS A 47 18.34 -7.71 15.17
CA LYS A 47 19.00 -7.22 13.94
C LYS A 47 19.30 -5.72 13.98
N LEU A 48 20.11 -5.31 14.95
CA LEU A 48 20.48 -3.91 15.19
C LEU A 48 21.25 -3.18 14.05
N LYS A 49 21.69 -3.87 12.99
CA LYS A 49 22.58 -3.29 11.96
C LYS A 49 21.89 -2.75 10.69
N LYS A 50 20.59 -2.95 10.49
CA LYS A 50 19.86 -2.48 9.28
C LYS A 50 18.45 -1.92 9.60
N TYR A 51 18.38 -0.98 10.54
CA TYR A 51 17.12 -0.47 11.09
C TYR A 51 16.12 0.07 10.05
N ALA A 52 16.57 0.79 9.01
CA ALA A 52 15.67 1.45 8.07
C ALA A 52 14.90 0.45 7.19
N ASN A 53 15.58 -0.55 6.63
CA ASN A 53 14.95 -1.57 5.79
C ASN A 53 14.05 -2.48 6.61
N GLU A 54 14.46 -2.85 7.82
CA GLU A 54 13.66 -3.66 8.73
C GLU A 54 12.39 -2.91 9.19
N LEU A 55 12.48 -1.60 9.45
CA LEU A 55 11.32 -0.76 9.77
C LEU A 55 10.33 -0.67 8.61
N HIS A 56 10.82 -0.52 7.38
CA HIS A 56 9.97 -0.48 6.18
C HIS A 56 9.24 -1.81 5.97
N LEU A 57 9.96 -2.93 6.05
CA LEU A 57 9.38 -4.27 5.94
C LEU A 57 8.35 -4.53 7.04
N ALA A 58 8.66 -4.13 8.28
CA ALA A 58 7.75 -4.28 9.40
C ALA A 58 6.46 -3.49 9.20
N THR A 59 6.52 -2.22 8.78
CA THR A 59 5.31 -1.44 8.48
C THR A 59 4.52 -2.00 7.31
N GLY A 60 5.20 -2.51 6.28
CA GLY A 60 4.55 -3.27 5.21
C GLY A 60 3.78 -4.47 5.76
N HIS A 61 4.38 -5.24 6.68
CA HIS A 61 3.73 -6.36 7.37
C HIS A 61 2.58 -5.91 8.28
N ILE A 62 2.70 -4.78 8.98
CA ILE A 62 1.61 -4.25 9.81
C ILE A 62 0.40 -3.97 8.93
N VAL A 63 0.61 -3.20 7.85
CA VAL A 63 -0.50 -2.70 7.06
C VAL A 63 -1.16 -3.82 6.28
N ILE A 64 -0.39 -4.76 5.71
CA ILE A 64 -1.00 -5.86 4.97
C ILE A 64 -1.79 -6.80 5.89
N ASN A 65 -1.32 -6.98 7.14
CA ASN A 65 -2.03 -7.76 8.14
C ASN A 65 -3.28 -7.03 8.64
N VAL A 66 -3.22 -5.72 8.87
CA VAL A 66 -4.43 -4.93 9.22
C VAL A 66 -5.42 -4.91 8.05
N THR A 67 -4.94 -4.82 6.81
CA THR A 67 -5.79 -4.64 5.63
C THR A 67 -6.47 -5.94 5.21
N TYR A 68 -5.71 -7.05 5.17
CA TYR A 68 -6.17 -8.33 4.62
C TYR A 68 -6.06 -9.51 5.60
N GLU A 69 -5.55 -9.27 6.80
CA GLU A 69 -5.26 -10.31 7.81
C GLU A 69 -4.32 -11.42 7.33
N LEU A 70 -3.39 -11.04 6.46
CA LEU A 70 -2.34 -11.93 6.01
C LEU A 70 -1.20 -11.88 7.02
N LEU A 71 -1.21 -12.81 7.97
CA LEU A 71 -0.04 -13.11 8.80
C LEU A 71 0.97 -13.90 7.96
N ALA A 72 2.21 -13.41 7.87
CA ALA A 72 3.32 -14.19 7.35
C ALA A 72 3.57 -15.39 8.27
N LYS A 73 3.00 -16.55 7.96
CA LYS A 73 3.18 -17.78 8.76
C LYS A 73 4.26 -18.67 8.16
N THR A 74 4.49 -18.55 6.86
CA THR A 74 5.46 -19.37 6.13
C THR A 74 6.52 -18.50 5.45
N PRO A 75 7.71 -19.05 5.15
CA PRO A 75 8.71 -18.38 4.32
C PRO A 75 8.15 -17.95 2.95
N ASN A 76 7.22 -18.71 2.39
CA ASN A 76 6.55 -18.39 1.14
C ASN A 76 5.65 -17.16 1.25
N ASP A 77 4.99 -16.96 2.40
CA ASP A 77 4.23 -15.73 2.68
C ASP A 77 5.17 -14.53 2.74
N LEU A 78 6.32 -14.67 3.40
CA LEU A 78 7.37 -13.65 3.47
C LEU A 78 7.90 -13.25 2.08
N ILE A 79 8.06 -14.23 1.19
CA ILE A 79 8.44 -14.00 -0.22
C ILE A 79 7.32 -13.23 -0.96
N ASN A 80 6.05 -13.54 -0.70
CA ASN A 80 4.94 -12.81 -1.29
C ASN A 80 4.87 -11.35 -0.79
N PHE A 81 5.20 -11.10 0.49
CA PHE A 81 5.25 -9.75 1.04
C PHE A 81 6.41 -8.91 0.52
N THR A 82 7.59 -9.51 0.38
CA THR A 82 8.76 -8.82 -0.20
C THR A 82 8.51 -8.47 -1.66
N TRP A 83 7.96 -9.39 -2.45
CA TRP A 83 7.50 -9.12 -3.81
C TRP A 83 6.47 -7.99 -3.88
N ALA A 84 5.54 -7.95 -2.92
CA ALA A 84 4.53 -6.91 -2.83
C ALA A 84 5.14 -5.51 -2.59
N GLY A 85 6.12 -5.43 -1.69
CA GLY A 85 6.88 -4.19 -1.44
C GLY A 85 7.69 -3.74 -2.66
N GLU A 86 8.35 -4.67 -3.35
CA GLU A 86 9.08 -4.38 -4.60
C GLU A 86 8.16 -3.86 -5.70
N CYS A 87 6.99 -4.48 -5.88
CA CYS A 87 5.99 -4.03 -6.84
C CYS A 87 5.51 -2.61 -6.54
N LEU A 88 5.21 -2.31 -5.27
CA LEU A 88 4.81 -0.96 -4.86
C LEU A 88 5.92 0.06 -5.07
N ASN A 89 7.19 -0.30 -4.87
CA ASN A 89 8.31 0.59 -5.12
C ASN A 89 8.47 0.91 -6.62
N ILE A 90 8.35 -0.11 -7.48
CA ILE A 90 8.38 0.09 -8.95
C ILE A 90 7.24 1.01 -9.39
N VAL A 91 6.02 0.75 -8.89
CA VAL A 91 4.83 1.55 -9.19
C VAL A 91 4.99 2.98 -8.67
N SER A 92 5.51 3.16 -7.45
CA SER A 92 5.80 4.46 -6.86
C SER A 92 6.69 5.30 -7.77
N ARG A 93 7.82 4.72 -8.19
CA ARG A 93 8.78 5.40 -9.06
C ARG A 93 8.18 5.73 -10.42
N GLY A 94 7.40 4.83 -11.00
CA GLY A 94 6.70 5.08 -12.27
C GLY A 94 5.53 6.05 -12.17
N SER A 95 5.01 6.31 -10.96
CA SER A 95 3.89 7.25 -10.72
C SER A 95 4.38 8.65 -10.36
N MET A 96 5.70 8.85 -10.18
CA MET A 96 6.26 10.17 -9.92
C MET A 96 6.08 11.07 -11.14
N PRO A 97 5.65 12.33 -10.98
CA PRO A 97 5.60 13.27 -12.08
C PRO A 97 6.98 13.37 -12.78
N GLY A 98 7.02 13.15 -14.09
CA GLY A 98 8.26 13.20 -14.88
C GLY A 98 9.02 11.88 -14.95
N ALA A 99 8.44 10.78 -14.46
CA ALA A 99 9.01 9.44 -14.60
C ALA A 99 9.10 9.00 -16.08
N PHE A 100 8.19 9.51 -16.92
CA PHE A 100 8.18 9.22 -18.35
C PHE A 100 8.18 10.51 -19.18
N ILE A 101 8.79 10.47 -20.37
CA ILE A 101 8.81 11.61 -21.30
C ILE A 101 7.38 12.05 -21.69
N VAL A 102 6.42 11.12 -21.68
CA VAL A 102 5.00 11.43 -21.92
C VAL A 102 4.39 12.37 -20.87
N ASP A 103 4.98 12.44 -19.67
CA ASP A 103 4.55 13.38 -18.62
C ASP A 103 4.93 14.83 -18.96
N LEU A 104 6.02 15.02 -19.73
CA LEU A 104 6.49 16.32 -20.19
C LEU A 104 5.84 16.72 -21.53
N ILE A 105 5.57 15.74 -22.39
CA ILE A 105 4.99 15.94 -23.72
C ILE A 105 3.79 15.00 -23.90
N PRO A 106 2.57 15.44 -23.51
CA PRO A 106 1.36 14.60 -23.55
C PRO A 106 1.00 14.06 -24.95
N ALA A 107 1.43 14.77 -26.00
CA ALA A 107 1.21 14.36 -27.39
C ALA A 107 1.84 12.99 -27.71
N LEU A 108 2.89 12.59 -26.98
CA LEU A 108 3.54 11.29 -27.17
C LEU A 108 2.64 10.11 -26.79
N ARG A 109 1.57 10.30 -26.01
CA ARG A 109 0.62 9.23 -25.63
C ARG A 109 -0.09 8.58 -26.81
N TYR A 110 -0.17 9.28 -27.95
CA TYR A 110 -0.83 8.78 -29.16
C TYR A 110 0.12 8.05 -30.11
N LEU A 111 1.41 7.94 -29.75
CA LEU A 111 2.38 7.22 -30.58
C LEU A 111 2.11 5.71 -30.55
N PRO A 112 2.12 5.03 -31.72
CA PRO A 112 2.04 3.58 -31.77
C PRO A 112 3.15 2.90 -30.98
N SER A 113 2.82 1.81 -30.28
CA SER A 113 3.72 1.03 -29.42
C SER A 113 4.85 0.30 -30.16
N TRP A 114 4.84 0.29 -31.50
CA TRP A 114 5.90 -0.28 -32.34
C TRP A 114 7.04 0.70 -32.65
N LEU A 115 6.88 1.99 -32.36
CA LEU A 115 7.91 3.00 -32.64
C LEU A 115 9.10 2.89 -31.66
N PRO A 116 10.34 3.05 -32.15
CA PRO A 116 11.52 3.06 -31.29
C PRO A 116 11.46 4.24 -30.31
N GLY A 117 11.70 3.97 -29.02
CA GLY A 117 11.63 4.97 -27.95
C GLY A 117 10.29 5.05 -27.20
N VAL A 118 9.25 4.32 -27.65
CA VAL A 118 7.92 4.29 -27.02
C VAL A 118 7.83 3.14 -25.99
N THR A 119 8.75 3.11 -25.03
CA THR A 119 8.81 2.07 -23.99
C THR A 119 7.81 2.29 -22.85
N PHE A 120 7.29 3.52 -22.71
CA PHE A 120 6.36 3.89 -21.64
C PHE A 120 5.01 3.16 -21.71
N HIS A 121 4.53 2.75 -22.89
CA HIS A 121 3.33 1.92 -23.00
C HIS A 121 3.51 0.55 -22.35
N LYS A 122 4.65 -0.11 -22.61
CA LYS A 122 4.98 -1.41 -22.01
C LYS A 122 5.18 -1.28 -20.50
N ALA A 123 5.95 -0.28 -20.06
CA ALA A 123 6.17 -0.03 -18.64
C ALA A 123 4.86 0.27 -17.89
N GLY A 124 3.95 1.04 -18.51
CA GLY A 124 2.62 1.31 -17.97
C GLY A 124 1.76 0.04 -17.85
N GLN A 125 1.77 -0.82 -18.86
CA GLN A 125 1.03 -2.08 -18.85
C GLN A 125 1.59 -3.07 -17.82
N GLU A 126 2.92 -3.26 -17.78
CA GLU A 126 3.58 -4.12 -16.79
C GLU A 126 3.33 -3.61 -15.35
N GLY A 127 3.35 -2.30 -15.15
CA GLY A 127 2.99 -1.69 -13.87
C GLY A 127 1.54 -1.97 -13.49
N TRP A 128 0.61 -1.83 -14.44
CA TRP A 128 -0.80 -2.14 -14.24
C TRP A 128 -1.04 -3.61 -13.87
N ASP A 129 -0.41 -4.55 -14.58
CA ASP A 129 -0.54 -5.98 -14.31
C ASP A 129 -0.01 -6.34 -12.91
N LYS A 130 1.12 -5.73 -12.51
CA LYS A 130 1.68 -5.89 -11.16
C LYS A 130 0.73 -5.37 -10.08
N ILE A 131 0.16 -4.17 -10.25
CA ILE A 131 -0.81 -3.59 -9.30
C ILE A 131 -2.05 -4.48 -9.20
N GLN A 132 -2.56 -4.94 -10.34
CA GLN A 132 -3.74 -5.78 -10.37
C GLN A 132 -3.51 -7.08 -9.59
N HIS A 133 -2.40 -7.77 -9.83
CA HIS A 133 -2.04 -8.97 -9.06
C HIS A 133 -1.82 -8.69 -7.57
N LEU A 134 -1.18 -7.56 -7.25
CA LEU A 134 -0.91 -7.14 -5.87
C LEU A 134 -2.20 -6.94 -5.05
N ILE A 135 -3.27 -6.48 -5.69
CA ILE A 135 -4.53 -6.17 -5.01
C ILE A 135 -5.52 -7.35 -5.11
N GLU A 136 -5.58 -8.05 -6.26
CA GLU A 136 -6.51 -9.18 -6.48
C GLU A 136 -6.25 -10.34 -5.55
N ARG A 137 -4.99 -10.76 -5.42
CA ARG A 137 -4.64 -11.94 -4.63
C ARG A 137 -5.04 -11.84 -3.15
N PRO A 138 -4.68 -10.78 -2.41
CA PRO A 138 -5.09 -10.66 -1.01
C PRO A 138 -6.59 -10.40 -0.85
N PHE A 139 -7.23 -9.71 -1.79
CA PHE A 139 -8.69 -9.53 -1.78
C PHE A 139 -9.43 -10.86 -1.93
N ASN A 140 -9.02 -11.69 -2.89
CA ASN A 140 -9.62 -13.01 -3.12
C ASN A 140 -9.41 -13.94 -1.93
N TYR A 141 -8.28 -13.83 -1.23
CA TYR A 141 -8.05 -14.57 0.02
C TYR A 141 -9.06 -14.17 1.11
N VAL A 142 -9.27 -12.88 1.36
CA VAL A 142 -10.27 -12.42 2.35
C VAL A 142 -11.67 -12.89 1.95
N LYS A 143 -12.00 -12.80 0.67
CA LYS A 143 -13.28 -13.28 0.13
C LYS A 143 -13.48 -14.77 0.39
N SER A 144 -12.50 -15.62 0.10
CA SER A 144 -12.61 -17.07 0.34
C SER A 144 -12.76 -17.39 1.83
N GLN A 145 -12.06 -16.66 2.70
CA GLN A 145 -12.20 -16.82 4.16
C GLN A 145 -13.60 -16.41 4.63
N MET A 146 -14.19 -15.37 4.04
CA MET A 146 -15.55 -14.92 4.34
C MET A 146 -16.59 -15.95 3.89
N GLU A 147 -16.46 -16.49 2.68
CA GLU A 147 -17.33 -17.56 2.16
C GLU A 147 -17.23 -18.85 3.01
N ALA A 148 -16.04 -19.15 3.54
CA ALA A 148 -15.81 -20.27 4.45
C ALA A 148 -16.27 -20.00 5.90
N GLY A 149 -16.73 -18.79 6.24
CA GLY A 149 -17.11 -18.41 7.60
C GLY A 149 -15.94 -18.36 8.60
N THR A 150 -14.71 -18.26 8.10
CA THR A 150 -13.47 -18.24 8.91
C THR A 150 -12.68 -16.93 8.76
N ALA A 151 -13.26 -15.91 8.11
CA ALA A 151 -12.68 -14.58 8.05
C ALA A 151 -12.55 -14.00 9.46
N ARG A 152 -11.40 -13.41 9.76
CA ARG A 152 -11.20 -12.66 10.99
C ARG A 152 -11.02 -11.18 10.64
N LEU A 153 -10.84 -10.38 11.68
CA LEU A 153 -10.91 -8.93 11.57
C LEU A 153 -9.88 -8.38 10.58
N SER A 154 -10.36 -7.80 9.49
CA SER A 154 -9.55 -7.14 8.49
C SER A 154 -10.28 -5.92 7.94
N LEU A 155 -9.51 -4.98 7.41
CA LEU A 155 -10.06 -3.77 6.81
C LEU A 155 -10.91 -4.10 5.57
N THR A 156 -10.46 -5.06 4.76
CA THR A 156 -11.23 -5.53 3.61
C THR A 156 -12.54 -6.18 4.05
N LEU A 157 -12.56 -6.96 5.13
CA LEU A 157 -13.79 -7.53 5.68
C LEU A 157 -14.75 -6.42 6.12
N ASP A 158 -14.26 -5.43 6.87
CA ASP A 158 -15.07 -4.27 7.26
C ASP A 158 -15.66 -3.55 6.04
N CYS A 159 -14.86 -3.35 4.99
CA CYS A 159 -15.34 -2.74 3.76
C CYS A 159 -16.43 -3.59 3.09
N MET A 160 -16.30 -4.92 3.09
CA MET A 160 -17.30 -5.85 2.53
C MET A 160 -18.62 -5.80 3.30
N GLU A 161 -18.56 -5.77 4.63
CA GLU A 161 -19.72 -5.74 5.53
C GLU A 161 -20.44 -4.38 5.49
N ASN A 162 -19.69 -3.28 5.42
CA ASN A 162 -20.26 -1.92 5.49
C ASN A 162 -20.63 -1.33 4.11
N PHE A 163 -20.32 -2.01 3.00
CA PHE A 163 -20.56 -1.48 1.66
C PHE A 163 -22.04 -1.16 1.39
N GLU A 164 -22.94 -2.07 1.79
CA GLU A 164 -24.37 -1.94 1.54
C GLU A 164 -24.98 -0.78 2.34
N ALA A 165 -24.49 -0.56 3.57
CA ALA A 165 -24.93 0.56 4.41
C ALA A 165 -24.62 1.93 3.78
N LEU A 166 -23.56 2.02 2.96
CA LEU A 166 -23.13 3.26 2.31
C LEU A 166 -23.73 3.47 0.92
N ASN A 167 -24.18 2.40 0.25
CA ASN A 167 -24.78 2.49 -1.08
C ASN A 167 -26.28 2.23 -1.03
N LYS A 168 -27.06 3.31 -0.95
CA LYS A 168 -28.53 3.28 -0.99
C LYS A 168 -29.12 2.75 -2.31
N LYS A 169 -28.30 2.62 -3.35
CA LYS A 169 -28.71 2.07 -4.65
C LYS A 169 -28.09 0.68 -4.78
N ALA A 170 -28.88 -0.28 -5.23
CA ALA A 170 -28.38 -1.60 -5.60
C ALA A 170 -27.27 -1.43 -6.65
N VAL A 171 -26.10 -2.00 -6.36
CA VAL A 171 -24.94 -2.00 -7.23
C VAL A 171 -24.67 -3.46 -7.64
N SER A 172 -24.18 -3.70 -8.85
CA SER A 172 -23.76 -5.04 -9.24
C SER A 172 -22.66 -5.57 -8.32
N THR A 173 -22.63 -6.89 -8.09
CA THR A 173 -21.58 -7.56 -7.29
C THR A 173 -20.19 -7.21 -7.81
N LYS A 174 -20.01 -7.15 -9.13
CA LYS A 174 -18.72 -6.82 -9.76
C LYS A 174 -18.26 -5.40 -9.46
N GLU A 175 -19.17 -4.42 -9.48
CA GLU A 175 -18.80 -3.03 -9.13
C GLU A 175 -18.54 -2.90 -7.62
N LYS A 176 -19.29 -3.61 -6.77
CA LYS A 176 -19.03 -3.67 -5.33
C LYS A 176 -17.63 -4.19 -5.04
N GLU A 177 -17.29 -5.36 -5.60
CA GLU A 177 -15.97 -5.98 -5.42
C GLU A 177 -14.87 -5.06 -5.91
N HIS A 178 -15.02 -4.47 -7.10
CA HIS A 178 -14.06 -3.53 -7.65
C HIS A 178 -13.82 -2.33 -6.71
N VAL A 179 -14.87 -1.71 -6.18
CA VAL A 179 -14.73 -0.56 -5.27
C VAL A 179 -14.00 -0.96 -3.99
N ILE A 180 -14.35 -2.10 -3.38
CA ILE A 180 -13.73 -2.57 -2.13
C ILE A 180 -12.27 -2.96 -2.34
N GLN A 181 -12.01 -3.70 -3.42
CA GLN A 181 -10.68 -4.14 -3.81
C GLN A 181 -9.74 -2.95 -3.99
N TRP A 182 -10.12 -1.96 -4.81
CA TRP A 182 -9.31 -0.77 -5.03
C TRP A 182 -9.18 0.12 -3.79
N THR A 183 -10.22 0.19 -2.95
CA THR A 183 -10.15 0.91 -1.67
C THR A 183 -9.10 0.29 -0.76
N SER A 184 -9.16 -1.03 -0.56
CA SER A 184 -8.20 -1.78 0.26
C SER A 184 -6.79 -1.69 -0.31
N GLY A 185 -6.64 -1.83 -1.63
CA GLY A 185 -5.37 -1.69 -2.34
C GLY A 185 -4.73 -0.32 -2.17
N CYS A 186 -5.51 0.76 -2.26
CA CYS A 186 -5.01 2.11 -2.04
C CYS A 186 -4.52 2.33 -0.60
N MET A 187 -5.16 1.70 0.38
CA MET A 187 -4.78 1.82 1.79
C MET A 187 -3.47 1.10 2.07
N TYR A 188 -3.27 -0.07 1.47
CA TYR A 188 -1.99 -0.77 1.50
C TYR A 188 -0.87 -0.03 0.73
N ALA A 189 -1.18 0.55 -0.43
CA ALA A 189 -0.20 1.32 -1.19
C ALA A 189 0.24 2.59 -0.45
N ALA A 190 -0.70 3.33 0.15
CA ALA A 190 -0.41 4.58 0.86
C ALA A 190 0.56 4.41 2.04
N SER A 191 0.52 3.27 2.74
CA SER A 191 1.43 3.03 3.86
C SER A 191 2.87 2.79 3.44
N ASN A 192 3.07 2.18 2.27
CA ASN A 192 4.42 1.91 1.73
C ASN A 192 5.04 3.19 1.14
N LEU A 193 4.21 4.09 0.60
CA LEU A 193 4.64 5.38 0.01
C LEU A 193 5.04 6.44 1.04
N CYS A 194 4.59 6.32 2.29
CA CYS A 194 4.88 7.29 3.35
C CYS A 194 6.31 7.16 3.93
N TYR A 195 7.13 6.26 3.37
CA TYR A 195 8.53 6.16 3.72
C TYR A 195 9.36 7.14 2.87
N PRO A 196 10.03 8.12 3.49
CA PRO A 196 10.98 8.93 2.74
C PRO A 196 12.10 8.01 2.22
N HIS A 197 12.30 8.03 0.91
CA HIS A 197 13.46 7.42 0.23
C HIS A 197 14.79 8.07 0.68
N GLU A 198 14.73 9.13 1.50
CA GLU A 198 15.87 9.89 1.99
C GLU A 198 16.21 9.51 3.44
N LEU A 199 16.81 8.35 3.61
CA LEU A 199 17.85 8.16 4.62
C LEU A 199 19.19 8.09 3.87
N HIS A 200 19.57 9.24 3.30
CA HIS A 200 20.93 9.44 2.82
C HIS A 200 21.89 9.36 4.01
N PRO A 201 22.94 8.52 3.97
CA PRO A 201 23.90 8.36 5.07
C PRO A 201 24.84 9.58 5.28
N HIS A 202 24.53 10.77 4.76
CA HIS A 202 25.45 11.92 4.74
C HIS A 202 25.02 13.15 5.54
N LEU A 203 23.94 13.11 6.33
CA LEU A 203 23.50 14.28 7.13
C LEU A 203 23.60 14.12 8.65
N HIS A 204 24.51 13.27 9.14
CA HIS A 204 25.01 13.37 10.51
C HIS A 204 26.46 13.86 10.52
N GLN A 205 26.67 15.08 10.04
CA GLN A 205 27.73 15.93 10.58
C GLN A 205 27.06 17.17 11.15
N VAL A 206 26.66 17.04 12.43
CA VAL A 206 26.42 18.21 13.28
C VAL A 206 27.78 18.92 13.40
N PRO A 207 27.92 20.19 13.00
CA PRO A 207 29.17 20.90 13.23
C PRO A 207 29.36 21.06 14.73
N ARG A 208 30.37 20.38 15.29
CA ARG A 208 30.95 20.75 16.59
C ARG A 208 31.68 22.07 16.38
N SER A 209 31.04 23.15 16.75
CA SER A 209 31.71 24.44 16.91
C SER A 209 31.09 25.20 18.07
N ILE A 210 31.16 24.61 19.27
CA ILE A 210 31.23 25.33 20.55
C ILE A 210 31.98 24.41 21.53
N GLU A 211 33.30 24.58 21.61
CA GLU A 211 34.12 24.36 22.82
C GLU A 211 35.56 24.67 22.42
N GLU A 212 35.96 25.94 22.54
CA GLU A 212 37.33 26.31 22.88
C GLU A 212 37.32 27.75 23.38
N GLY A 213 37.37 27.87 24.71
CA GLY A 213 37.47 29.11 25.43
C GLY A 213 37.98 28.83 26.84
N SER A 214 39.28 28.53 26.97
CA SER A 214 40.12 28.97 28.09
C SER A 214 41.56 28.48 27.93
N SER A 215 42.47 29.40 27.62
CA SER A 215 43.73 29.63 28.34
C SER A 215 44.29 30.99 27.93
#